data_AF-A0A3S9B0T4-F1
#
_entry.id   AF-A0A3S9B0T4-F1
#
_cell.length_a   1.000
_cell.length_b   1.000
_cell.length_c   1.000
_cell.angle_alpha   90.00
_cell.angle_beta   90.00
_cell.angle_gamma   90.00
#
_symmetry.space_group_name_H-M   'P 1'
#
loop_
_entity.id
_entity.type
_entity.pdbx_description
1 polymer ?
#
loop_
_entity_poly.entity_id
_entity_poly.type
_entity_poly.pdbx_seq_one_letter_code
_entity_poly.pdbx_strand_id
1 'polypeptide(L)'
;MNWNYRSGCGTYRRQQRSGEIMDQFLKALQTRRATIQRSIEQELASPNPDRLRLSALKRLRVRFRDQIEFIERLNRNGDLARVQVVRRRSLQP
;
A
#
# COMPACT_ATOMS: atom_id res chain seq x y z
N MET A 1 -26.88 -34.43 -32.78
CA MET A 1 -27.27 -34.36 -31.36
C MET A 1 -26.42 -33.32 -30.64
N ASN A 2 -27.09 -32.24 -30.29
CA ASN A 2 -26.84 -31.19 -29.30
C ASN A 2 -25.45 -31.12 -28.59
N TRP A 3 -24.61 -30.16 -29.02
CA TRP A 3 -23.49 -29.65 -28.22
C TRP A 3 -23.97 -28.41 -27.44
N ASN A 4 -24.56 -28.63 -26.27
CA ASN A 4 -24.95 -27.56 -25.37
C ASN A 4 -24.26 -27.75 -24.02
N TYR A 5 -23.08 -27.15 -23.87
CA TYR A 5 -22.61 -26.63 -22.59
C TYR A 5 -21.95 -25.28 -22.85
N ARG A 6 -22.82 -24.28 -23.00
CA ARG A 6 -22.49 -22.88 -23.19
C ARG A 6 -22.18 -22.26 -21.82
N SER A 7 -20.93 -21.83 -21.68
CA SER A 7 -20.51 -20.67 -20.88
C SER A 7 -20.71 -20.72 -19.36
N GLY A 8 -19.70 -21.23 -18.65
CA GLY A 8 -19.49 -21.00 -17.21
C GLY A 8 -18.23 -20.17 -16.94
N CYS A 9 -18.41 -18.85 -16.78
CA CYS A 9 -17.72 -17.98 -15.80
C CYS A 9 -16.18 -18.04 -15.67
N GLY A 10 -15.46 -17.39 -16.58
CA GLY A 10 -14.00 -17.15 -16.50
C GLY A 10 -13.57 -15.87 -15.75
N THR A 11 -14.42 -15.26 -14.91
CA THR A 11 -14.12 -13.95 -14.28
C THR A 11 -13.43 -14.05 -12.92
N TYR A 12 -13.53 -15.18 -12.22
CA TYR A 12 -13.00 -15.31 -10.84
C TYR A 12 -11.47 -15.26 -10.74
N ARG A 13 -10.74 -15.76 -11.75
CA ARG A 13 -9.26 -15.84 -11.70
C ARG A 13 -8.57 -14.47 -11.87
N ARG A 14 -9.20 -13.51 -12.55
CA ARG A 14 -8.67 -12.13 -12.69
C ARG A 14 -8.90 -11.30 -11.43
N GLN A 15 -10.00 -11.55 -10.72
CA GLN A 15 -10.32 -10.88 -9.45
C GLN A 15 -9.36 -11.31 -8.32
N GLN A 16 -9.03 -12.61 -8.22
CA GLN A 16 -8.17 -13.17 -7.16
C GLN A 16 -6.73 -12.62 -7.19
N ARG A 17 -6.12 -12.46 -8.38
CA ARG A 17 -4.75 -11.95 -8.50
C ARG A 17 -4.60 -10.48 -8.10
N SER A 18 -5.69 -9.70 -8.15
CA SER A 18 -5.69 -8.28 -7.78
C SER A 18 -5.71 -8.09 -6.26
N GLY A 19 -6.37 -9.00 -5.52
CA GLY A 19 -6.36 -9.02 -4.05
C GLY A 19 -4.98 -9.30 -3.46
N GLU A 20 -4.23 -10.26 -4.03
CA GLU A 20 -2.88 -10.59 -3.56
C GLU A 20 -1.87 -9.45 -3.73
N ILE A 21 -1.95 -8.71 -4.85
CA ILE A 21 -1.09 -7.53 -5.09
C ILE A 21 -1.41 -6.43 -4.06
N MET A 22 -2.70 -6.29 -3.72
CA MET A 22 -3.18 -5.31 -2.77
C MET A 22 -2.70 -5.61 -1.35
N ASP A 23 -2.77 -6.88 -0.94
CA ASP A 23 -2.26 -7.32 0.36
C ASP A 23 -0.74 -7.14 0.47
N GLN A 24 0.00 -7.44 -0.61
CA GLN A 24 1.44 -7.18 -0.66
C GLN A 24 1.76 -5.69 -0.55
N PHE A 25 0.97 -4.82 -1.18
CA PHE A 25 1.15 -3.38 -1.11
C PHE A 25 0.83 -2.81 0.28
N LEU A 26 -0.23 -3.29 0.93
CA LEU A 26 -0.55 -2.95 2.32
C LEU A 26 0.57 -3.39 3.27
N LYS A 27 1.06 -4.62 3.13
CA LYS A 27 2.23 -5.11 3.89
C LYS A 27 3.44 -4.21 3.67
N ALA A 28 3.73 -3.82 2.44
CA ALA A 28 4.84 -2.92 2.13
C ALA A 28 4.69 -1.53 2.80
N LEU A 29 3.48 -0.96 2.82
CA LEU A 29 3.21 0.30 3.51
C LEU A 29 3.38 0.17 5.03
N GLN A 30 2.91 -0.93 5.62
CA GLN A 30 3.09 -1.22 7.04
C GLN A 30 4.57 -1.37 7.40
N THR A 31 5.35 -2.11 6.60
CA THR A 31 6.80 -2.23 6.79
C THR A 31 7.49 -0.87 6.72
N ARG A 32 7.17 -0.04 5.71
CA ARG A 32 7.75 1.31 5.58
C ARG A 32 7.40 2.19 6.77
N ARG A 33 6.16 2.15 7.25
CA ARG A 33 5.74 2.89 8.45
C ARG A 33 6.52 2.43 9.69
N ALA A 34 6.72 1.13 9.87
CA ALA A 34 7.50 0.58 10.97
C ALA A 34 8.97 1.02 10.91
N THR A 35 9.58 1.06 9.71
CA THR A 35 10.93 1.60 9.52
C THR A 35 11.02 3.06 9.95
N ILE A 36 10.08 3.93 9.52
CA ILE A 36 10.05 5.33 9.93
C ILE A 36 9.89 5.47 11.45
N GLN A 37 9.06 4.62 12.06
CA GLN A 37 8.86 4.61 13.50
C GLN A 37 10.17 4.28 14.25
N ARG A 38 10.92 3.26 13.80
CA ARG A 38 12.25 2.95 14.35
C ARG A 38 13.24 4.10 14.18
N SER A 39 13.24 4.78 13.02
CA SER A 39 14.11 5.94 12.81
C SER A 39 13.77 7.11 13.73
N ILE A 40 12.48 7.31 14.06
CA ILE A 40 12.07 8.31 15.07
C ILE A 40 12.60 7.92 16.45
N GLU A 41 12.49 6.66 16.83
CA GLU A 41 12.97 6.16 18.13
C GLU A 41 14.49 6.31 18.27
N GLN A 42 15.25 5.98 17.22
CA GLN A 42 16.70 6.17 17.18
C GLN A 42 17.10 7.65 17.31
N GLU A 43 16.40 8.53 16.60
CA GLU A 43 16.66 9.97 16.65
C GLU A 43 16.31 10.56 18.03
N LEU A 44 15.22 10.10 18.66
CA LEU A 44 14.85 10.52 20.02
C LEU A 44 15.80 9.99 21.10
N ALA A 45 16.40 8.81 20.87
CA ALA A 45 17.40 8.24 21.77
C ALA A 45 18.78 8.91 21.63
N SER A 46 18.97 9.75 20.60
CA SER A 46 20.23 10.45 20.38
C SER A 46 20.40 11.57 21.41
N PRO A 47 21.63 11.80 21.92
CA PRO A 47 21.90 12.79 22.96
C PRO A 47 21.64 14.23 22.51
N ASN A 48 21.58 14.49 21.21
CA ASN A 48 21.13 15.75 20.64
C ASN A 48 20.19 15.50 19.44
N PRO A 49 18.87 15.47 19.65
CA PRO A 49 17.90 15.12 18.61
C PRO A 49 17.72 16.24 17.58
N ASP A 50 17.80 15.92 16.29
CA ASP A 50 17.50 16.86 15.21
C ASP A 50 15.98 17.05 15.09
N ARG A 51 15.50 18.23 15.53
CA ARG A 51 14.08 18.60 15.50
C ARG A 51 13.51 18.68 14.08
N LEU A 52 14.29 19.12 13.10
CA LEU A 52 13.84 19.21 11.70
C LEU A 52 13.64 17.81 11.13
N ARG A 53 14.63 16.93 11.35
CA ARG A 53 14.57 15.52 10.96
C ARG A 53 13.41 14.79 11.63
N LEU A 54 13.21 14.96 12.94
CA LEU A 54 12.06 14.41 13.66
C LEU A 54 10.73 14.90 13.08
N SER A 55 10.62 16.18 12.74
CA SER A 55 9.40 16.73 12.15
C SER A 55 9.09 16.10 10.80
N ALA A 56 10.11 15.91 9.95
CA ALA A 56 9.98 15.27 8.65
C ALA A 56 9.56 13.79 8.80
N LEU A 57 10.21 13.04 9.69
CA LEU A 57 9.89 11.65 9.96
C LEU A 57 8.46 11.48 10.50
N LYS A 58 8.02 12.36 11.43
CA LYS A 58 6.65 12.34 11.94
C LYS A 58 5.63 12.62 10.85
N ARG A 59 5.89 13.58 9.95
CA ARG A 59 5.02 13.85 8.78
C ARG A 59 4.92 12.64 7.87
N LEU A 60 6.04 11.96 7.58
CA LEU A 60 6.04 10.73 6.77
C LEU A 60 5.23 9.61 7.44
N ARG A 61 5.37 9.43 8.76
CA ARG A 61 4.58 8.45 9.52
C ARG A 61 3.08 8.68 9.40
N VAL A 62 2.64 9.95 9.48
CA VAL A 62 1.22 10.33 9.30
C VAL A 62 0.77 10.04 7.88
N ARG A 63 1.54 10.43 6.86
CA ARG A 63 1.22 10.14 5.46
C ARG A 63 1.04 8.65 5.18
N PHE A 64 1.91 7.80 5.74
CA PHE A 64 1.77 6.34 5.58
C PHE A 64 0.53 5.79 6.30
N ARG A 65 0.18 6.33 7.49
CA ARG A 65 -1.07 5.97 8.16
C ARG A 65 -2.28 6.30 7.29
N ASP A 66 -2.32 7.52 6.75
CA ASP A 66 -3.47 7.98 5.95
C ASP A 66 -3.57 7.19 4.63
N GLN A 67 -2.44 6.81 4.02
CA GLN A 67 -2.40 5.92 2.85
C GLN A 67 -2.95 4.53 3.15
N ILE A 68 -2.53 3.92 4.27
CA ILE A 68 -3.03 2.61 4.70
C ILE A 68 -4.54 2.69 4.92
N GLU A 69 -5.01 3.68 5.68
CA GLU A 69 -6.44 3.84 5.99
C GLU A 69 -7.27 4.07 4.73
N PHE A 70 -6.80 4.91 3.81
CA PHE A 70 -7.45 5.15 2.53
C PHE A 70 -7.64 3.85 1.74
N ILE A 71 -6.58 3.03 1.67
CA ILE A 71 -6.60 1.76 0.96
C ILE A 71 -7.51 0.75 1.66
N GLU A 72 -7.44 0.63 2.98
CA GLU A 72 -8.30 -0.26 3.76
C GLU A 72 -9.78 0.09 3.57
N ARG A 73 -10.13 1.39 3.55
CA ARG A 73 -11.49 1.86 3.24
C ARG A 73 -11.94 1.41 1.86
N LEU A 74 -11.10 1.60 0.84
CA LEU A 74 -11.40 1.15 -0.50
C LEU A 74 -11.55 -0.38 -0.58
N ASN A 75 -10.79 -1.14 0.21
CA ASN A 75 -10.87 -2.60 0.25
C ASN A 75 -12.21 -3.06 0.79
N ARG A 76 -12.67 -2.44 1.89
CA ARG A 76 -13.97 -2.73 2.49
C ARG A 76 -15.13 -2.44 1.55
N ASN A 77 -15.01 -1.41 0.71
CA ASN A 77 -16.06 -1.02 -0.24
C ASN A 77 -16.05 -1.83 -1.55
N GLY A 78 -15.04 -2.68 -1.77
CA GLY A 78 -14.89 -3.42 -3.03
C GLY A 78 -14.43 -2.55 -4.23
N ASP A 79 -14.12 -1.28 -4.00
CA ASP A 79 -13.74 -0.30 -5.04
C ASP A 79 -12.30 -0.45 -5.55
N LEU A 80 -11.49 -1.29 -4.90
CA LEU A 80 -10.05 -1.43 -5.18
C LEU A 80 -9.68 -2.07 -6.52
N ALA A 81 -10.65 -2.66 -7.23
CA ALA A 81 -10.41 -3.15 -8.60
C ALA A 81 -9.92 -2.04 -9.57
N ARG A 82 -10.01 -0.76 -9.17
CA ARG A 82 -9.64 0.41 -10.00
C ARG A 82 -8.43 1.23 -9.53
N VAL A 83 -7.80 0.95 -8.39
CA VAL A 83 -6.62 1.73 -7.97
C VAL A 83 -5.41 1.30 -8.81
N GLN A 84 -5.26 1.94 -9.97
CA GLN A 84 -4.10 1.77 -10.82
C GLN A 84 -2.89 2.38 -10.12
N VAL A 85 -1.94 1.53 -9.70
CA VAL A 85 -0.64 1.97 -9.19
C VAL A 85 0.12 2.59 -10.36
N VAL A 86 0.04 3.92 -10.51
CA VAL A 86 0.84 4.66 -11.48
C VAL A 86 2.29 4.63 -10.99
N ARG A 87 3.06 3.70 -11.55
CA ARG A 87 4.52 3.70 -11.41
C ARG A 87 5.05 4.89 -12.18
N ARG A 88 5.29 6.01 -11.50
CA ARG A 88 6.04 7.12 -12.08
C ARG A 88 7.43 6.57 -12.41
N ARG A 89 7.73 6.40 -13.70
CA ARG A 89 9.09 6.07 -14.16
C ARG A 89 9.99 7.19 -13.62
N SER A 90 10.97 6.82 -12.82
CA SER A 90 12.10 7.69 -12.54
C SER A 90 12.73 8.01 -13.89
N LEU A 91 12.64 9.27 -14.32
CA LEU A 91 13.55 9.81 -15.33
C LEU A 91 14.94 9.72 -14.70
N GLN A 92 15.65 8.63 -14.99
CA GLN A 92 17.08 8.55 -14.71
C GLN A 92 17.78 9.45 -15.75
N PRO A 93 18.70 10.32 -15.32
CA PRO A 93 19.53 11.11 -16.25
C PRO A 93 20.51 10.23 -17.03
#